data_AF-A0A7X9IVE1-F1
#
_entry.id   AF-A0A7X9IVE1-F1
#
_cell.length_a   1.000
_cell.length_b   1.000
_cell.length_c   1.000
_cell.angle_alpha   90.00
_cell.angle_beta   90.00
_cell.angle_gamma   90.00
#
_symmetry.space_group_name_H-M   'P 1'
#
loop_
_entity.id
_entity.type
_entity.pdbx_description
1 polymer ?
#
loop_
_entity_poly.entity_id
_entity_poly.type
_entity_poly.pdbx_seq_one_letter_code
_entity_poly.pdbx_strand_id
1 'polypeptide(L)'
;MTERSLVRWIRRARELGAAGARVVAPRDVVCADWVRMKCQFGCDGFGSSRLCPPHSPTPEQTRRVLDGYRRLLLVHCTHLADVTGLVVRLEREIFLDGCYRAFAWGAGPCRLCRGACQFEACRHPERARPAMEACGIDVFATARRAGFPIEVVRTRRDRRNYFGLVGVD
;
A
#
# COMPACT_ATOMS: atom_id res chain seq x y z
N MET A 1 -18.06 -10.22 4.80
CA MET A 1 -17.02 -10.40 5.82
C MET A 1 -17.55 -10.10 7.22
N THR A 2 -17.33 -11.02 8.16
CA THR A 2 -17.68 -10.86 9.59
C THR A 2 -16.56 -10.18 10.37
N GLU A 3 -16.86 -9.70 11.58
CA GLU A 3 -15.85 -9.13 12.50
C GLU A 3 -14.74 -10.15 12.85
N ARG A 4 -15.10 -11.43 13.01
CA ARG A 4 -14.14 -12.53 13.24
C ARG A 4 -13.10 -12.65 12.12
N SER A 5 -13.50 -12.52 10.87
CA SER A 5 -12.58 -12.58 9.73
C SER A 5 -11.62 -11.37 9.70
N LEU A 6 -12.07 -10.19 10.13
CA LEU A 6 -11.21 -9.00 10.21
C LEU A 6 -10.13 -9.14 11.29
N VAL A 7 -10.50 -9.64 12.47
CA VAL A 7 -9.54 -9.96 13.54
C VAL A 7 -8.52 -10.99 13.07
N ARG A 8 -8.97 -12.01 12.31
CA ARG A 8 -8.08 -13.00 11.69
C ARG A 8 -7.06 -12.33 10.76
N TRP A 9 -7.46 -11.38 9.92
CA TRP A 9 -6.53 -10.70 9.01
C TRP A 9 -5.52 -9.77 9.72
N ILE A 10 -5.93 -9.10 10.79
CA ILE A 10 -5.00 -8.33 11.65
C ILE A 10 -3.95 -9.26 12.25
N ARG A 11 -4.38 -10.39 12.82
CA ARG A 11 -3.47 -11.39 13.38
C ARG A 11 -2.54 -11.95 12.30
N ARG A 12 -3.09 -12.28 11.13
CA ARG A 12 -2.32 -12.82 10.01
C ARG A 12 -1.24 -11.85 9.53
N ALA A 13 -1.55 -10.57 9.42
CA ALA A 13 -0.55 -9.55 9.07
C ALA A 13 0.64 -9.55 10.04
N ARG A 14 0.39 -9.70 11.35
CA ARG A 14 1.44 -9.79 12.38
C ARG A 14 2.26 -11.07 12.26
N GLU A 15 1.62 -12.22 11.99
CA GLU A 15 2.32 -13.49 11.73
C GLU A 15 3.24 -13.40 10.50
N LEU A 16 2.90 -12.55 9.52
CA LEU A 16 3.72 -12.26 8.35
C LEU A 16 4.80 -11.21 8.59
N GLY A 17 4.95 -10.71 9.81
CA GLY A 17 6.01 -9.78 10.21
C GLY A 17 5.60 -8.31 10.28
N ALA A 18 4.31 -7.96 10.14
CA ALA A 18 3.87 -6.59 10.35
C ALA A 18 4.06 -6.16 11.81
N ALA A 19 4.58 -4.95 12.02
CA ALA A 19 4.65 -4.33 13.34
C ALA A 19 3.25 -3.97 13.87
N GLY A 20 2.28 -3.74 12.98
CA GLY A 20 0.89 -3.56 13.34
C GLY A 20 -0.04 -3.65 12.14
N ALA A 21 -1.33 -3.84 12.39
CA ALA A 21 -2.36 -3.76 11.36
C ALA A 21 -3.67 -3.26 11.98
N ARG A 22 -4.44 -2.48 11.23
CA ARG A 22 -5.75 -1.97 11.63
C ARG A 22 -6.72 -2.00 10.46
N VAL A 23 -7.99 -2.29 10.76
CA VAL A 23 -9.07 -2.11 9.80
C VAL A 23 -9.41 -0.63 9.75
N VAL A 24 -9.57 -0.10 8.54
CA VAL A 24 -9.96 1.30 8.28
C VAL A 24 -11.14 1.33 7.32
N ALA A 25 -11.96 2.38 7.39
CA ALA A 25 -12.97 2.62 6.37
C ALA A 25 -12.33 3.36 5.18
N PRO A 26 -12.88 3.25 3.96
CA PRO A 26 -12.37 3.97 2.79
C PRO A 26 -12.25 5.49 3.02
N ARG A 27 -13.21 6.09 3.73
CA ARG A 27 -13.19 7.52 4.09
C ARG A 27 -12.00 7.95 4.95
N ASP A 28 -11.35 7.00 5.62
CA ASP A 28 -10.18 7.26 6.47
C ASP A 28 -8.88 7.23 5.64
N VAL A 29 -8.93 6.71 4.40
CA VAL A 29 -7.82 6.73 3.44
C VAL A 29 -7.86 8.03 2.65
N VAL A 30 -6.83 8.86 2.87
CA VAL A 30 -6.76 10.21 2.30
C VAL A 30 -6.07 10.16 0.95
N CYS A 31 -6.73 10.60 -0.10
CA CYS A 31 -6.11 10.82 -1.40
C CYS A 31 -5.99 12.32 -1.68
N ALA A 32 -4.83 12.79 -2.13
CA ALA A 32 -4.60 14.20 -2.43
C ALA A 32 -3.62 14.38 -3.60
N ASP A 33 -3.84 15.44 -4.37
CA ASP A 33 -3.17 15.62 -5.66
C ASP A 33 -1.69 15.98 -5.49
N TRP A 34 -1.36 16.71 -4.43
CA TRP A 34 0.01 17.04 -4.06
C TRP A 34 0.87 15.80 -3.78
N VAL A 35 0.27 14.65 -3.42
CA VAL A 35 1.02 13.42 -3.14
C VAL A 35 1.76 12.96 -4.39
N ARG A 36 1.15 13.11 -5.57
CA ARG A 36 1.84 12.78 -6.84
C ARG A 36 3.00 13.73 -7.12
N MET A 37 2.88 15.01 -6.77
CA MET A 37 4.01 15.95 -6.86
C MET A 37 5.17 15.49 -5.98
N LYS A 38 4.89 15.10 -4.73
CA LYS A 38 5.94 14.56 -3.84
C LYS A 38 6.53 13.24 -4.36
N CYS A 39 5.72 12.36 -4.95
CA CYS A 39 6.20 11.14 -5.58
C CYS A 39 7.12 11.46 -6.77
N GLN A 40 6.75 12.43 -7.61
CA GLN A 40 7.49 12.82 -8.81
C GLN A 40 8.82 13.52 -8.52
N PHE A 41 8.81 14.45 -7.58
CA PHE A 41 9.96 15.32 -7.32
C PHE A 41 10.74 14.95 -6.06
N GLY A 42 10.23 14.02 -5.25
CA GLY A 42 10.85 13.59 -3.99
C GLY A 42 11.29 12.14 -3.94
N CYS A 43 10.98 11.32 -4.95
CA CYS A 43 11.43 9.93 -5.04
C CYS A 43 12.66 9.82 -5.94
N ASP A 44 13.73 9.20 -5.43
CA ASP A 44 14.95 8.90 -6.18
C ASP A 44 14.76 7.81 -7.25
N GLY A 45 13.65 7.08 -7.18
CA GLY A 45 13.22 6.07 -8.17
C GLY A 45 12.00 6.48 -8.99
N PHE A 46 11.66 7.77 -9.07
CA PHE A 46 10.52 8.20 -9.89
C PHE A 46 10.71 7.80 -11.36
N GLY A 47 9.64 7.31 -12.00
CA GLY A 47 9.65 6.92 -13.41
C GLY A 47 10.47 5.66 -13.70
N SER A 48 11.00 4.96 -12.70
CA SER A 48 11.85 3.78 -12.92
C SER A 48 11.06 2.48 -13.15
N SER A 49 9.74 2.50 -12.98
CA SER A 49 8.90 1.30 -13.11
C SER A 49 7.49 1.60 -13.61
N ARG A 50 6.82 0.57 -14.17
CA ARG A 50 5.40 0.60 -14.55
C ARG A 50 4.45 0.87 -13.37
N LEU A 51 4.94 0.75 -12.14
CA LEU A 51 4.17 1.03 -10.92
C LEU A 51 4.23 2.50 -10.49
N CYS A 52 4.98 3.34 -11.22
CA CYS A 52 5.05 4.78 -11.00
C CYS A 52 4.03 5.54 -11.85
N PRO A 53 3.69 6.78 -11.49
CA PRO A 53 3.05 7.73 -12.41
C PRO A 53 3.85 7.86 -13.72
N PRO A 54 3.19 8.01 -14.88
CA PRO A 54 1.73 8.12 -15.08
C PRO A 54 0.99 6.78 -15.16
N HIS A 55 1.69 5.65 -15.06
CA HIS A 55 1.09 4.31 -15.22
C HIS A 55 0.32 3.83 -13.99
N SER A 56 0.67 4.32 -12.80
CA SER A 56 -0.15 4.13 -11.60
C SER A 56 -1.42 5.00 -11.63
N PRO A 57 -2.50 4.56 -10.96
CA PRO A 57 -3.73 5.32 -10.85
C PRO A 57 -3.53 6.78 -10.39
N THR A 58 -4.35 7.69 -10.92
CA THR A 58 -4.47 9.07 -10.40
C THR A 58 -5.14 9.07 -9.03
N PRO A 59 -5.02 10.15 -8.24
CA PRO A 59 -5.69 10.25 -6.94
C PRO A 59 -7.21 10.05 -7.08
N GLU A 60 -7.83 10.57 -8.14
CA GLU A 60 -9.27 10.40 -8.45
C GLU A 60 -9.61 8.95 -8.77
N GLN A 61 -8.80 8.28 -9.60
CA GLN A 61 -8.99 6.86 -9.90
C GLN A 61 -8.87 6.02 -8.63
N THR A 62 -7.88 6.30 -7.79
CA THR A 62 -7.70 5.62 -6.51
C THR A 62 -8.88 5.84 -5.58
N ARG A 63 -9.39 7.07 -5.43
CA ARG A 63 -10.60 7.37 -4.63
C ARG A 63 -11.78 6.51 -5.10
N ARG A 64 -12.06 6.48 -6.41
CA ARG A 64 -13.15 5.67 -6.97
C ARG A 64 -13.01 4.17 -6.70
N VAL A 65 -11.78 3.65 -6.74
CA VAL A 65 -11.52 2.24 -6.41
C VAL A 65 -11.75 2.00 -4.92
N LEU A 66 -11.25 2.89 -4.05
CA LEU A 66 -11.44 2.79 -2.60
C LEU A 66 -12.92 2.83 -2.20
N ASP A 67 -13.74 3.64 -2.87
CA ASP A 67 -15.19 3.75 -2.65
C ASP A 67 -15.94 2.43 -2.94
N GLY A 68 -15.33 1.52 -3.72
CA GLY A 68 -15.88 0.19 -3.96
C GLY A 68 -15.78 -0.77 -2.77
N TYR A 69 -14.91 -0.46 -1.80
CA TYR A 69 -14.73 -1.27 -0.59
C TYR A 69 -15.60 -0.75 0.54
N ARG A 70 -15.93 -1.60 1.51
CA ARG A 70 -16.49 -1.16 2.79
C ARG A 70 -15.41 -1.08 3.85
N ARG A 71 -14.38 -1.92 3.74
CA ARG A 71 -13.29 -2.06 4.70
C ARG A 71 -11.98 -2.30 3.98
N LEU A 72 -10.92 -1.74 4.55
CA LEU A 72 -9.54 -1.99 4.12
C LEU A 72 -8.70 -2.37 5.34
N LEU A 73 -7.59 -3.06 5.12
CA LEU A 73 -6.60 -3.37 6.13
C LEU A 73 -5.34 -2.52 5.88
N LEU A 74 -5.06 -1.59 6.80
CA LEU A 74 -3.82 -0.83 6.81
C LEU A 74 -2.77 -1.60 7.61
N VAL A 75 -1.65 -1.91 6.96
CA VAL A 75 -0.55 -2.70 7.52
C VAL A 75 0.65 -1.81 7.76
N HIS A 76 1.25 -1.88 8.95
CA HIS A 76 2.41 -1.12 9.38
C HIS A 76 3.65 -2.02 9.49
N CYS A 77 4.76 -1.60 8.86
CA CYS A 77 6.07 -2.24 8.95
C CYS A 77 7.15 -1.20 9.29
N THR A 78 8.27 -1.67 9.87
CA THR A 78 9.43 -0.83 10.22
C THR A 78 10.50 -0.80 9.13
N HIS A 79 10.41 -1.68 8.12
CA HIS A 79 11.29 -1.71 6.97
C HIS A 79 10.49 -1.66 5.66
N LEU A 80 10.93 -0.82 4.73
CA LEU A 80 10.25 -0.61 3.45
C LEU A 80 10.17 -1.89 2.61
N ALA A 81 11.23 -2.70 2.63
CA ALA A 81 11.35 -3.91 1.82
C ALA A 81 10.27 -4.96 2.14
N ASP A 82 9.72 -4.92 3.35
CA ASP A 82 8.78 -5.93 3.84
C ASP A 82 7.34 -5.65 3.38
N VAL A 83 6.99 -4.37 3.16
CA VAL A 83 5.60 -3.94 3.00
C VAL A 83 4.92 -4.61 1.82
N THR A 84 5.45 -4.39 0.60
CA THR A 84 4.77 -4.81 -0.65
C THR A 84 4.61 -6.33 -0.72
N GLY A 85 5.65 -7.10 -0.33
CA GLY A 85 5.57 -8.55 -0.32
C GLY A 85 4.54 -9.08 0.67
N LEU A 86 4.45 -8.45 1.85
CA LEU A 86 3.48 -8.81 2.88
C LEU A 86 2.05 -8.54 2.41
N VAL A 87 1.76 -7.34 1.90
CA VAL A 87 0.40 -7.00 1.45
C VAL A 87 -0.05 -7.79 0.23
N VAL A 88 0.85 -8.14 -0.68
CA VAL A 88 0.56 -9.04 -1.82
C VAL A 88 0.22 -10.45 -1.34
N ARG A 89 0.93 -10.95 -0.33
CA ARG A 89 0.60 -12.25 0.27
C ARG A 89 -0.77 -12.21 0.94
N LEU A 90 -1.07 -11.16 1.69
CA LEU A 90 -2.40 -10.96 2.27
C LEU A 90 -3.47 -10.87 1.20
N GLU A 91 -3.26 -10.09 0.13
CA GLU A 91 -4.19 -9.98 -1.00
C GLU A 91 -4.57 -11.37 -1.54
N ARG A 92 -3.57 -12.23 -1.79
CA ARG A 92 -3.79 -13.59 -2.25
C ARG A 92 -4.59 -14.43 -1.25
N GLU A 93 -4.22 -14.40 0.03
CA GLU A 93 -4.91 -15.17 1.07
C GLU A 93 -6.36 -14.67 1.27
N ILE A 94 -6.59 -13.36 1.21
CA ILE A 94 -7.91 -12.72 1.30
C ILE A 94 -8.77 -13.05 0.09
N PHE A 95 -8.20 -13.00 -1.12
CA PHE A 95 -8.87 -13.42 -2.34
C PHE A 95 -9.37 -14.87 -2.26
N LEU A 96 -8.51 -15.78 -1.78
CA LEU A 96 -8.86 -17.20 -1.62
C LEU A 96 -9.92 -17.46 -0.53
N ASP A 97 -10.17 -16.49 0.36
CA ASP A 97 -11.26 -16.52 1.34
C ASP A 97 -12.59 -15.95 0.78
N GLY A 98 -12.69 -15.79 -0.54
CA GLY A 98 -13.89 -15.36 -1.25
C GLY A 98 -14.03 -13.85 -1.43
N CYS A 99 -13.04 -13.06 -1.00
CA CYS A 99 -13.03 -11.61 -1.21
C CYS A 99 -12.45 -11.29 -2.59
N TYR A 100 -13.22 -11.58 -3.64
CA TYR A 100 -12.76 -11.58 -5.04
C TYR A 100 -12.25 -10.21 -5.56
N ARG A 101 -12.58 -9.12 -4.84
CA ARG A 101 -12.13 -7.76 -5.14
C ARG A 101 -10.85 -7.37 -4.41
N ALA A 102 -10.20 -8.28 -3.68
CA ALA A 102 -8.99 -7.99 -2.94
C ALA A 102 -7.90 -7.38 -3.84
N PHE A 103 -7.34 -6.26 -3.40
CA PHE A 103 -6.24 -5.59 -4.09
C PHE A 103 -5.34 -4.92 -3.06
N ALA A 104 -4.03 -5.04 -3.24
CA ALA A 104 -3.03 -4.44 -2.37
C ALA A 104 -2.36 -3.21 -3.00
N TRP A 105 -2.08 -2.23 -2.15
CA TRP A 105 -1.18 -1.13 -2.40
C TRP A 105 0.06 -1.28 -1.53
N GLY A 106 1.22 -1.28 -2.16
CA GLY A 106 2.52 -1.44 -1.49
C GLY A 106 3.08 -0.12 -0.95
N ALA A 107 4.39 -0.08 -0.76
CA ALA A 107 5.15 1.12 -0.43
C ALA A 107 6.45 1.20 -1.22
N GLY A 108 6.83 2.41 -1.60
CA GLY A 108 8.09 2.71 -2.27
C GLY A 108 8.18 2.23 -3.73
N PRO A 109 9.31 2.51 -4.40
CA PRO A 109 9.50 2.10 -5.78
C PRO A 109 9.59 0.58 -5.92
N CYS A 110 9.08 0.06 -7.04
CA CYS A 110 9.18 -1.36 -7.37
C CYS A 110 10.63 -1.77 -7.66
N ARG A 111 11.07 -2.88 -7.06
CA ARG A 111 12.44 -3.43 -7.21
C ARG A 111 12.46 -4.91 -7.62
N LEU A 112 11.39 -5.39 -8.26
CA LEU A 112 11.25 -6.81 -8.61
C LEU A 112 12.13 -7.25 -9.79
N CYS A 113 12.30 -6.39 -10.80
CA CYS A 113 13.09 -6.72 -11.98
C CYS A 113 14.59 -6.74 -11.67
N ARG A 114 15.31 -7.71 -12.24
CA ARG A 114 16.78 -7.64 -12.36
C ARG A 114 17.09 -6.75 -13.57
N GLY A 115 17.43 -5.49 -13.32
CA GLY A 115 17.67 -4.48 -14.35
C GLY A 115 16.46 -3.57 -14.63
N ALA A 116 16.43 -2.96 -15.83
CA ALA A 116 15.39 -2.00 -16.20
C ALA A 116 13.98 -2.61 -16.22
N CYS A 117 12.99 -1.80 -15.85
CA CYS A 117 11.58 -2.22 -15.89
C CYS A 117 11.08 -2.32 -17.33
N GLN A 118 10.30 -3.36 -17.64
CA GLN A 118 9.55 -3.42 -18.89
C GLN A 118 8.19 -2.73 -18.69
N PHE A 119 8.01 -1.63 -19.42
CA PHE A 119 6.80 -0.82 -19.29
C PHE A 119 5.62 -1.44 -20.01
N GLU A 120 5.78 -2.11 -21.15
CA GLU A 120 4.62 -2.68 -21.87
C GLU A 120 4.02 -3.90 -21.19
N ALA A 121 4.87 -4.81 -20.70
CA ALA A 121 4.44 -6.05 -20.05
C ALA A 121 5.27 -6.29 -18.79
N CYS A 122 4.61 -6.29 -17.63
CA CYS A 122 5.29 -6.60 -16.37
C CYS A 122 5.73 -8.07 -16.37
N ARG A 123 6.98 -8.35 -15.99
CA ARG A 123 7.51 -9.71 -15.81
C ARG A 123 7.04 -10.38 -14.50
N HIS A 124 6.40 -9.62 -13.62
CA HIS A 124 5.99 -10.04 -12.27
C HIS A 124 4.56 -9.58 -11.93
N PRO A 125 3.56 -9.77 -12.81
CA PRO A 125 2.20 -9.25 -12.61
C PRO A 125 1.52 -9.77 -11.34
N GLU A 126 1.89 -10.97 -10.89
CA GLU A 126 1.42 -11.64 -9.69
C GLU A 126 2.02 -11.07 -8.39
N ARG A 127 3.07 -10.26 -8.49
CA ARG A 127 3.79 -9.67 -7.35
C ARG A 127 3.83 -8.15 -7.35
N ALA A 128 3.74 -7.54 -8.52
CA ALA A 128 3.88 -6.10 -8.68
C ALA A 128 2.59 -5.39 -8.24
N ARG A 129 2.69 -4.52 -7.23
CA ARG A 129 1.61 -3.61 -6.82
C ARG A 129 2.12 -2.17 -6.73
N PRO A 130 1.33 -1.17 -7.15
CA PRO A 130 1.72 0.22 -7.01
C PRO A 130 1.77 0.60 -5.54
N ALA A 131 2.63 1.55 -5.20
CA ALA A 131 2.73 2.06 -3.85
C ALA A 131 1.55 2.99 -3.52
N MET A 132 1.22 3.12 -2.24
CA MET A 132 0.19 4.04 -1.77
C MET A 132 0.43 5.47 -2.29
N GLU A 133 1.65 5.98 -2.17
CA GLU A 133 2.04 7.31 -2.62
C GLU A 133 2.04 7.47 -4.16
N ALA A 134 2.35 6.40 -4.90
CA ALA A 134 2.27 6.39 -6.36
C ALA A 134 0.82 6.51 -6.85
N CYS A 135 -0.13 6.04 -6.04
CA CYS A 135 -1.57 6.12 -6.28
C CYS A 135 -2.22 7.39 -5.72
N GLY A 136 -1.44 8.33 -5.18
CA GLY A 136 -1.95 9.58 -4.62
C GLY A 136 -2.52 9.48 -3.20
N ILE A 137 -2.27 8.39 -2.48
CA ILE A 137 -2.67 8.23 -1.08
C ILE A 137 -1.67 8.96 -0.18
N ASP A 138 -2.17 9.92 0.61
CA ASP A 138 -1.43 10.55 1.69
C ASP A 138 -1.30 9.56 2.85
N VAL A 139 -0.16 8.86 2.86
CA VAL A 139 0.19 7.86 3.87
C VAL A 139 0.24 8.47 5.28
N PHE A 140 0.70 9.73 5.42
CA PHE A 140 0.83 10.37 6.73
C PHE A 140 -0.55 10.64 7.33
N ALA A 141 -1.42 11.30 6.57
CA ALA A 141 -2.78 11.58 7.05
C ALA A 141 -3.57 10.29 7.29
N THR A 142 -3.44 9.31 6.39
CA THR A 142 -4.13 8.00 6.51
C THR A 142 -3.68 7.24 7.76
N ALA A 143 -2.37 7.12 7.99
CA ALA A 143 -1.84 6.42 9.17
C ALA A 143 -2.21 7.13 10.48
N ARG A 144 -2.19 8.47 10.51
CA ARG A 144 -2.62 9.26 11.67
C ARG A 144 -4.10 9.09 11.98
N ARG A 145 -4.97 9.11 10.96
CA ARG A 145 -6.41 8.81 11.12
C ARG A 145 -6.65 7.41 11.65
N ALA A 146 -5.83 6.45 11.24
CA ALA A 146 -5.86 5.10 11.75
C ALA A 146 -5.25 4.95 13.16
N GLY A 147 -4.70 6.02 13.76
CA GLY A 147 -4.09 6.02 15.09
C GLY A 147 -2.71 5.34 15.17
N PHE A 148 -1.96 5.31 14.06
CA PHE A 148 -0.57 4.88 14.06
C PHE A 148 0.39 6.07 14.23
N PRO A 149 1.54 5.87 14.90
CA PRO A 149 2.58 6.88 14.96
C PRO A 149 3.31 6.97 13.60
N ILE A 150 3.35 8.16 13.02
CA ILE A 150 4.18 8.46 11.85
C ILE A 150 4.62 9.91 11.89
N GLU A 151 5.94 10.12 11.82
CA GLU A 151 6.55 11.44 11.84
C GLU A 151 7.60 11.58 10.73
N VAL A 152 7.84 12.82 10.33
CA VAL A 152 8.93 13.14 9.40
C VAL A 152 10.24 12.93 10.13
N VAL A 153 11.00 11.94 9.70
CA VAL A 153 12.34 11.66 10.24
C VAL A 153 13.33 12.74 9.83
N ARG A 154 14.28 13.04 10.73
CA ARG A 154 15.33 14.04 10.53
C ARG A 154 16.66 13.42 10.16
N THR A 155 16.89 12.16 10.56
CA THR A 155 18.16 11.46 10.32
C THR A 155 17.94 10.05 9.79
N ARG A 156 18.98 9.46 9.19
CA ARG A 156 18.96 8.05 8.72
C ARG A 156 18.89 7.03 9.87
N ARG A 157 19.14 7.44 11.11
CA ARG A 157 19.08 6.58 12.31
C ARG A 157 17.67 6.51 12.92
N ASP A 158 16.80 7.45 12.54
CA ASP A 158 15.46 7.52 13.08
C ASP A 158 14.65 6.30 12.65
N ARG A 159 13.75 5.85 13.53
CA ARG A 159 12.80 4.79 13.20
C ARG A 159 11.82 5.29 12.14
N ARG A 160 11.66 4.50 11.08
CA ARG A 160 10.80 4.80 9.95
C ARG A 160 9.57 3.91 10.03
N ASN A 161 8.41 4.48 9.69
CA ASN A 161 7.14 3.77 9.67
C ASN A 161 6.67 3.71 8.23
N TYR A 162 6.43 2.50 7.74
CA TYR A 162 6.01 2.24 6.37
C TYR A 162 4.67 1.53 6.37
N PHE A 163 3.84 1.83 5.38
CA PHE A 163 2.47 1.34 5.35
C PHE A 163 2.11 0.77 3.99
N GLY A 164 1.34 -0.32 4.02
CA GLY A 164 0.64 -0.85 2.86
C GLY A 164 -0.85 -0.98 3.17
N LEU A 165 -1.66 -1.14 2.14
CA LEU A 165 -3.12 -1.20 2.24
C LEU A 165 -3.64 -2.41 1.47
N VAL A 166 -4.65 -3.10 1.98
CA VAL A 166 -5.32 -4.20 1.27
C VAL A 166 -6.83 -4.03 1.35
N GLY A 167 -7.52 -4.07 0.22
CA GLY A 167 -8.98 -4.19 0.16
C GLY A 167 -9.41 -5.57 0.65
N VAL A 168 -10.36 -5.61 1.59
CA VAL A 168 -10.75 -6.88 2.21
C VAL A 168 -12.14 -7.36 1.84
N ASP A 169 -12.97 -6.64 1.09
CA ASP A 169 -14.32 -7.11 0.73
C ASP A 169 -14.80 -6.72 -0.67
#